data_AF-A0A946UC83-F1
#
_entry.id   AF-A0A946UC83-F1
#
_cell.length_a   1.000
_cell.length_b   1.000
_cell.length_c   1.000
_cell.angle_alpha   90.00
_cell.angle_beta   90.00
_cell.angle_gamma   90.00
#
_symmetry.space_group_name_H-M   'P 1'
#
loop_
_entity.id
_entity.type
_entity.pdbx_description
1 polymer ?
#
loop_
_entity_poly.entity_id
_entity_poly.type
_entity_poly.pdbx_seq_one_letter_code
_entity_poly.pdbx_strand_id
1 'polypeptide(L)' 'LKRLKRGGFESVPSLGPTELAEAASGRLPSDSEAIRHIAELYSRSRYSPRPPPLSELKQAVGAFRPGRKAS' A
#
# COMPACT_ATOMS: atom_id res chain seq x y z
N LEU A 1 -5.06 4.40 -3.50
CA LEU A 1 -6.50 4.18 -3.25
C LEU A 1 -7.25 3.54 -4.43
N LYS A 2 -7.25 4.12 -5.65
CA LYS A 2 -7.92 3.54 -6.83
C LYS A 2 -7.58 2.05 -7.09
N ARG A 3 -6.33 1.64 -6.85
CA ARG A 3 -5.89 0.25 -7.00
C ARG A 3 -6.44 -0.70 -5.93
N LEU A 4 -6.46 -0.29 -4.66
CA LEU A 4 -7.11 -1.06 -3.60
C LEU A 4 -8.61 -1.24 -3.86
N LYS A 5 -9.29 -0.20 -4.37
CA LYS A 5 -10.69 -0.29 -4.80
C LYS A 5 -10.90 -1.33 -5.90
N ARG A 6 -9.97 -1.45 -6.84
CA ARG A 6 -9.99 -2.52 -7.86
C ARG A 6 -9.78 -3.92 -7.28
N GLY A 7 -9.01 -4.03 -6.21
CA GLY A 7 -8.87 -5.27 -5.45
C GLY A 7 -10.10 -5.64 -4.63
N GLY A 8 -11.11 -4.76 -4.51
CA GLY A 8 -12.28 -4.98 -3.66
C GLY A 8 -12.16 -4.38 -2.25
N PHE A 9 -11.14 -3.55 -2.00
CA PHE A 9 -10.99 -2.81 -0.76
C PHE A 9 -11.36 -1.34 -0.93
N GLU A 10 -12.41 -0.89 -0.24
CA GLU A 10 -12.78 0.52 -0.16
C GLU A 10 -12.12 1.19 1.05
N SER A 11 -11.32 2.23 0.79
CA SER A 11 -10.63 2.97 1.85
C SER A 11 -11.54 3.99 2.52
N VAL A 12 -11.46 4.07 3.84
CA VAL A 12 -12.15 5.09 4.63
C VAL A 12 -11.21 6.28 4.88
N PRO A 13 -11.68 7.55 4.77
CA PRO A 13 -10.82 8.72 4.94
C PRO A 13 -10.24 8.89 6.34
N SER A 14 -10.84 8.25 7.34
CA SER A 14 -10.40 8.29 8.74
C SER A 14 -9.19 7.41 9.05
N LEU A 15 -8.82 6.49 8.15
CA LEU A 15 -7.70 5.58 8.40
C LEU A 15 -6.37 6.23 8.02
N GLY A 16 -5.42 6.16 8.97
CA GLY A 16 -4.03 6.46 8.70
C GLY A 16 -3.41 5.46 7.70
N PRO A 17 -2.23 5.75 7.13
CA PRO A 17 -1.61 4.92 6.11
C PRO A 17 -1.37 3.46 6.56
N THR A 18 -0.91 3.29 7.80
CA THR A 18 -0.65 1.98 8.40
C THR A 18 -1.93 1.22 8.69
N GLU A 19 -2.95 1.88 9.26
CA GLU A 19 -4.24 1.26 9.58
C GLU A 19 -4.98 0.83 8.31
N LEU A 20 -4.91 1.66 7.26
CA LEU A 20 -5.43 1.35 5.95
C LEU A 20 -4.73 0.14 5.34
N ALA A 21 -3.41 0.03 5.51
CA ALA A 21 -2.67 -1.12 5.01
C ALA A 21 -3.00 -2.41 5.77
N GLU A 22 -3.14 -2.38 7.09
CA GLU A 22 -3.58 -3.55 7.86
C GLU A 22 -4.99 -4.00 7.43
N ALA A 23 -5.94 -3.06 7.33
CA ALA A 23 -7.30 -3.36 6.88
C ALA A 23 -7.35 -3.92 5.46
N ALA A 24 -6.55 -3.36 4.54
CA ALA A 24 -6.46 -3.82 3.16
C ALA A 24 -5.78 -5.19 3.04
N SER A 25 -4.73 -5.43 3.82
CA SER A 25 -3.99 -6.70 3.86
C SER A 25 -4.85 -7.85 4.38
N GLY A 26 -5.72 -7.59 5.35
CA GLY A 26 -6.70 -8.57 5.84
C GLY A 26 -7.74 -8.95 4.79
N ARG A 27 -8.11 -8.04 3.87
CA ARG A 27 -9.05 -8.33 2.78
C ARG A 27 -8.38 -8.86 1.51
N LEU A 28 -7.10 -8.56 1.31
CA LEU A 28 -6.32 -8.95 0.13
C LEU A 28 -5.08 -9.74 0.56
N PRO A 29 -5.24 -10.97 1.08
CA PRO A 29 -4.13 -11.72 1.67
C PRO A 29 -3.01 -11.99 0.66
N SER A 30 -3.34 -12.23 -0.62
CA SER A 30 -2.35 -12.42 -1.70
C SER A 30 -1.53 -11.17 -2.03
N ASP A 31 -2.02 -9.99 -1.64
CA ASP A 31 -1.41 -8.68 -1.88
C ASP A 31 -0.84 -8.06 -0.59
N SER A 32 -0.96 -8.76 0.56
CA SER A 32 -0.68 -8.27 1.91
C SER A 32 0.73 -7.70 2.06
N GLU A 33 1.75 -8.44 1.59
CA GLU A 33 3.15 -8.00 1.68
C GLU A 33 3.38 -6.70 0.89
N ALA A 34 2.87 -6.63 -0.34
CA ALA A 34 3.00 -5.44 -1.17
C ALA A 34 2.27 -4.23 -0.56
N ILE A 35 1.09 -4.43 0.02
CA ILE A 35 0.30 -3.38 0.68
C ILE A 35 1.04 -2.84 1.91
N ARG A 36 1.56 -3.71 2.77
CA ARG A 36 2.34 -3.33 3.95
C ARG A 36 3.62 -2.60 3.57
N HIS A 37 4.35 -3.10 2.58
CA HIS A 37 5.59 -2.49 2.11
C HIS A 37 5.36 -1.07 1.57
N ILE A 38 4.30 -0.85 0.78
CA ILE A 38 3.95 0.50 0.29
C ILE A 38 3.62 1.45 1.44
N ALA A 39 2.89 0.99 2.46
CA ALA A 39 2.56 1.81 3.61
C ALA A 39 3.79 2.15 4.46
N GLU A 40 4.73 1.22 4.63
CA GLU A 40 5.99 1.50 5.31
C GLU A 40 6.80 2.56 4.57
N LEU A 41 6.99 2.41 3.25
CA LEU A 41 7.70 3.37 2.42
C LEU A 41 7.03 4.75 2.43
N TYR A 42 5.69 4.80 2.44
CA TYR A 42 4.94 6.04 2.56
C TYR A 42 5.14 6.70 3.94
N SER A 43 5.04 5.94 5.02
CA SER A 43 5.24 6.44 6.38
C SER A 43 6.65 6.96 6.58
N ARG A 44 7.67 6.24 6.11
CA ARG A 44 9.06 6.71 6.11
C ARG A 44 9.22 7.97 5.27
N SER A 45 8.56 8.07 4.13
CA SER A 45 8.64 9.26 3.27
C SER A 45 7.99 10.50 3.90
N ARG A 46 6.97 10.32 4.75
CA ARG A 46 6.18 11.42 5.32
C ARG A 46 6.64 11.84 6.72
N TYR A 47 7.16 10.90 7.51
CA TYR A 47 7.44 11.10 8.93
C TYR A 47 8.90 10.88 9.31
N SER A 48 9.76 10.36 8.42
CA SER A 48 11.19 10.19 8.74
C SER A 48 11.96 11.50 8.56
N PRO A 49 12.91 11.81 9.45
CA PRO A 49 13.87 12.90 9.24
C PRO A 49 14.95 12.56 8.21
N ARG A 50 15.03 11.30 7.74
CA ARG A 50 15.98 10.87 6.71
C ARG A 50 15.43 11.13 5.30
N PRO A 51 16.29 11.19 4.27
CA PRO A 51 15.85 11.33 2.89
C PRO A 51 14.77 10.30 2.54
N PRO A 52 13.61 10.73 2.01
CA PRO A 52 12.49 9.85 1.78
C PRO A 52 12.81 8.87 0.63
N PRO A 53 12.46 7.57 0.74
CA PRO A 53 12.68 6.58 -0.31
C PRO A 53 11.63 6.72 -1.44
N LEU A 54 11.52 7.92 -2.02
CA LEU A 54 10.45 8.27 -2.99
C LEU A 54 10.53 7.43 -4.28
N SER A 55 11.74 7.08 -4.72
CA SER A 55 11.94 6.22 -5.89
C SER A 55 11.44 4.81 -5.64
N GLU A 56 11.79 4.21 -4.50
CA GLU A 56 11.31 2.90 -4.07
C GLU A 56 9.78 2.90 -3.89
N LEU A 57 9.22 3.96 -3.27
CA LEU A 57 7.78 4.11 -3.12
C LEU A 57 7.07 4.16 -4.48
N LYS A 58 7.59 4.93 -5.43
CA LYS A 58 7.04 5.01 -6.79
C LYS A 58 7.10 3.67 -7.50
N GLN A 59 8.21 2.93 -7.36
CA GLN A 59 8.38 1.60 -7.94
C GLN A 59 7.41 0.59 -7.32
N ALA A 60 7.34 0.51 -5.99
CA ALA A 60 6.46 -0.39 -5.26
C ALA A 60 4.98 -0.12 -5.60
N VAL A 61 4.57 1.15 -5.61
CA VAL A 61 3.24 1.54 -6.08
C VAL A 61 3.07 1.10 -7.53
N GLY A 62 3.99 1.43 -8.43
CA GLY A 62 3.95 1.08 -9.86
C GLY A 62 3.77 -0.42 -10.14
N ALA A 63 4.49 -1.26 -9.40
CA ALA A 63 4.45 -2.71 -9.49
C ALA A 63 3.14 -3.31 -8.92
N PHE A 64 2.51 -2.62 -7.96
CA PHE A 64 1.28 -3.08 -7.33
C PHE A 64 0.11 -3.17 -8.30
N ARG A 65 -0.32 -4.40 -8.61
CA ARG A 65 -1.44 -4.74 -9.49
C ARG A 65 -2.39 -5.72 -8.81
N PRO A 66 -3.24 -5.24 -7.88
CA PRO A 66 -4.15 -6.11 -7.13
C PRO A 66 -5.14 -6.81 -8.06
N GLY A 67 -5.41 -8.08 -7.77
CA GLY A 67 -6.33 -8.93 -8.55
C GLY A 67 -5.76 -9.51 -9.85
N ARG A 68 -4.50 -9.19 -10.22
CA ARG A 68 -3.79 -9.98 -11.23
C ARG A 68 -3.31 -11.25 -10.53
N LYS A 69 -4.01 -12.37 -10.72
CA LYS A 69 -3.46 -13.67 -10.35
C LYS A 69 -2.04 -13.74 -10.93
N ALA A 70 -1.05 -14.04 -10.10
CA ALA A 70 0.25 -14.47 -10.60
C ALA A 70 -0.01 -15.71 -11.43
N SER A 71 -0.08 -15.52 -12.75
CA SER A 71 -0.16 -16.56 -13.77
C SER A 71 1.24 -17.08 -14.05
#